data_AF-A0A1V5VFJ4-F1
#
_entry.id   AF-A0A1V5VFJ4-F1
#
_cell.length_a   1.000
_cell.length_b   1.000
_cell.length_c   1.000
_cell.angle_alpha   90.00
_cell.angle_beta   90.00
_cell.angle_gamma   90.00
#
_symmetry.space_group_name_H-M   'P 1'
#
loop_
_entity.id
_entity.type
_entity.pdbx_description
1 polymer ?
#
loop_
_entity_poly.entity_id
_entity_poly.type
_entity_poly.pdbx_seq_one_letter_code
_entity_poly.pdbx_strand_id
1 'polypeptide(L)'
;MSEKNMTWNDFVLQLVVDYCDKRTLRTFRYQDFLSDNLREIEEFRPSNRNAAAKVRQQLQVLRDDGHLTFVDNRGTYTLRGHDILSGELPDESALIEHIKSAPPDKREYLVETYVRDVGWAKLAKEKYGHACMMDSCGNTFRKNDGSYYIEVHHIVPLYKNGEDAIWNLSVLCAHHHKMAHYADNRTRLRMQSELLKIAETASE
;
A
#
# COMPACT_ATOMS: atom_id res chain seq x y z
N MET A 1 -44.80 8.35 -2.55
CA MET A 1 -43.93 8.90 -3.61
C MET A 1 -43.22 7.72 -4.28
N SER A 2 -43.77 7.33 -5.44
CA SER A 2 -43.30 6.34 -6.42
C SER A 2 -42.32 5.25 -5.96
N GLU A 3 -42.87 4.09 -5.56
CA GLU A 3 -42.19 2.79 -5.68
C GLU A 3 -41.76 2.62 -7.14
N LYS A 4 -40.52 2.98 -7.45
CA LYS A 4 -39.89 2.57 -8.71
C LYS A 4 -39.88 1.05 -8.70
N ASN A 5 -40.35 0.44 -9.80
CA ASN A 5 -40.28 -1.00 -10.06
C ASN A 5 -38.83 -1.49 -9.90
N MET A 6 -38.43 -1.86 -8.69
CA MET A 6 -37.10 -2.38 -8.39
C MET A 6 -36.94 -3.73 -9.09
N THR A 7 -35.89 -3.87 -9.90
CA THR A 7 -35.61 -5.13 -10.58
C THR A 7 -34.97 -6.13 -9.62
N TRP A 8 -34.92 -7.40 -10.02
CA TRP A 8 -34.15 -8.41 -9.27
C TRP A 8 -32.66 -8.05 -9.17
N ASN A 9 -32.10 -7.38 -10.18
CA ASN A 9 -30.69 -6.96 -10.17
C ASN A 9 -30.48 -5.87 -9.11
N ASP A 10 -31.29 -4.81 -9.13
CA ASP A 10 -31.23 -3.71 -8.15
C ASP A 10 -31.41 -4.22 -6.72
N PHE A 11 -32.40 -5.09 -6.51
CA PHE A 11 -32.68 -5.69 -5.21
C PHE A 11 -31.50 -6.54 -4.70
N VAL A 12 -30.95 -7.40 -5.55
CA VAL A 12 -29.81 -8.25 -5.14
C VAL A 12 -28.56 -7.42 -4.88
N LEU A 13 -28.32 -6.36 -5.66
CA LEU A 13 -27.19 -5.45 -5.41
C LEU A 13 -27.33 -4.78 -4.05
N GLN A 14 -28.49 -4.19 -3.76
CA GLN A 14 -28.75 -3.55 -2.46
C GLN A 14 -28.57 -4.54 -1.31
N LEU A 15 -29.13 -5.75 -1.46
CA LEU A 15 -29.05 -6.79 -0.44
C LEU A 15 -27.61 -7.26 -0.19
N VAL A 16 -26.79 -7.34 -1.24
CA VAL A 16 -25.35 -7.66 -1.13
C VAL A 16 -24.60 -6.55 -0.40
N VAL A 17 -24.87 -5.29 -0.72
CA VAL A 17 -24.26 -4.13 -0.03
C VAL A 17 -24.63 -4.18 1.45
N ASP A 18 -25.92 -4.29 1.78
CA ASP A 18 -26.41 -4.34 3.16
C ASP A 18 -25.81 -5.51 3.95
N TYR A 19 -25.67 -6.68 3.31
CA TYR A 19 -25.04 -7.85 3.92
C TYR A 19 -23.55 -7.64 4.21
N CYS A 20 -22.81 -7.02 3.28
CA CYS A 20 -21.40 -6.71 3.46
C CYS A 20 -21.21 -5.64 4.55
N ASP A 21 -22.07 -4.62 4.58
CA ASP A 21 -22.06 -3.53 5.56
C ASP A 21 -22.29 -4.07 6.98
N LYS A 22 -23.36 -4.86 7.18
CA LYS A 22 -23.69 -5.46 8.48
C LYS A 22 -22.56 -6.31 9.07
N ARG A 23 -21.77 -6.95 8.21
CA ARG A 23 -20.69 -7.87 8.62
C ARG A 23 -19.31 -7.23 8.58
N THR A 24 -19.16 -6.00 8.09
CA THR A 24 -17.87 -5.33 7.84
C THR A 24 -16.91 -6.16 6.97
N LEU A 25 -17.45 -6.99 6.08
CA LEU A 25 -16.69 -7.89 5.22
C LEU A 25 -17.18 -7.76 3.78
N ARG A 26 -16.26 -7.42 2.86
CA ARG A 26 -16.56 -7.28 1.43
C ARG A 26 -16.59 -8.61 0.68
N THR A 27 -16.08 -9.68 1.28
CA THR A 27 -16.04 -11.02 0.69
C THR A 27 -17.01 -11.93 1.42
N PHE A 28 -17.84 -12.64 0.67
CA PHE A 28 -18.85 -13.55 1.22
C PHE A 28 -19.04 -14.80 0.37
N ARG A 29 -19.47 -15.88 1.00
CA ARG A 29 -19.92 -17.09 0.31
C ARG A 29 -21.39 -16.99 -0.02
N TYR A 30 -21.78 -17.45 -1.20
CA TYR A 30 -23.16 -17.47 -1.67
C TYR A 30 -24.11 -18.20 -0.71
N GLN A 31 -23.67 -19.31 -0.12
CA GLN A 31 -24.53 -20.10 0.79
C GLN A 31 -24.87 -19.33 2.05
N ASP A 32 -23.89 -18.66 2.66
CA ASP A 32 -24.07 -17.85 3.87
C ASP A 32 -24.91 -16.60 3.58
N PHE A 33 -24.66 -15.95 2.44
CA PHE A 33 -25.48 -14.82 1.99
C PHE A 33 -26.94 -15.23 1.75
N LEU A 34 -27.17 -16.39 1.13
CA LEU A 34 -28.53 -16.87 0.87
C LEU A 34 -29.26 -17.25 2.17
N SER A 35 -28.59 -17.94 3.11
CA SER A 35 -29.22 -18.35 4.36
C SER A 35 -29.66 -17.16 5.20
N ASP A 36 -28.84 -16.12 5.24
CA ASP A 36 -29.06 -14.97 6.10
C ASP A 36 -30.12 -14.00 5.59
N ASN A 37 -30.38 -14.01 4.27
CA ASN A 37 -31.33 -13.10 3.64
C ASN A 37 -32.51 -13.85 2.98
N LEU A 38 -32.72 -15.13 3.32
CA LEU A 38 -33.70 -16.00 2.66
C LEU A 38 -35.11 -15.41 2.73
N ARG A 39 -35.47 -14.85 3.88
CA ARG A 39 -36.79 -14.27 4.14
C ARG A 39 -37.04 -13.05 3.26
N GLU A 40 -36.10 -12.12 3.23
CA GLU A 40 -36.17 -10.90 2.41
C GLU A 40 -36.23 -11.23 0.91
N ILE A 41 -35.50 -12.27 0.48
CA ILE A 41 -35.48 -12.76 -0.90
C ILE A 41 -36.84 -13.35 -1.31
N GLU A 42 -37.49 -14.12 -0.43
CA GLU A 42 -38.80 -14.73 -0.69
C GLU A 42 -39.93 -13.69 -0.65
N GLU A 43 -39.86 -12.74 0.28
CA GLU A 43 -40.85 -11.67 0.43
C GLU A 43 -40.83 -10.67 -0.74
N PHE A 44 -39.67 -10.43 -1.36
CA PHE A 44 -39.54 -9.50 -2.49
C PHE A 44 -40.42 -9.86 -3.70
N ARG A 45 -40.52 -11.16 -4.01
CA ARG A 45 -41.42 -11.69 -5.07
C ARG A 45 -41.96 -13.06 -4.66
N PRO A 46 -43.03 -13.12 -3.86
CA PRO A 46 -43.57 -14.35 -3.28
C PRO A 46 -44.07 -15.37 -4.32
N SER A 47 -44.38 -14.90 -5.54
CA SER A 47 -44.81 -15.76 -6.65
C SER A 47 -43.67 -16.57 -7.27
N ASN A 48 -42.41 -16.28 -6.96
CA ASN A 48 -41.25 -16.97 -7.50
C ASN A 48 -40.85 -18.17 -6.63
N ARG A 49 -41.19 -19.38 -7.08
CA ARG A 49 -40.86 -20.64 -6.39
C ARG A 49 -39.36 -20.98 -6.37
N ASN A 50 -38.53 -20.26 -7.13
CA ASN A 50 -37.10 -20.52 -7.30
C ASN A 50 -36.24 -19.28 -6.99
N ALA A 51 -36.56 -18.58 -5.90
CA ALA A 51 -35.90 -17.33 -5.53
C ALA A 51 -34.37 -17.48 -5.38
N ALA A 52 -33.89 -18.57 -4.77
CA ALA A 52 -32.46 -18.87 -4.65
C ALA A 52 -31.74 -18.97 -6.01
N ALA A 53 -32.33 -19.69 -6.97
CA ALA A 53 -31.75 -19.81 -8.31
C ALA A 53 -31.73 -18.45 -9.02
N LYS A 54 -32.77 -17.61 -8.79
CA LYS A 54 -32.83 -16.27 -9.35
C LYS A 54 -31.76 -15.34 -8.77
N VAL A 55 -31.52 -15.39 -7.46
CA VAL A 55 -30.46 -14.64 -6.78
C VAL A 55 -29.09 -15.05 -7.30
N ARG A 56 -28.82 -16.36 -7.42
CA ARG A 56 -27.58 -16.86 -8.02
C ARG A 56 -27.38 -16.32 -9.44
N GLN A 57 -28.43 -16.28 -10.26
CA GLN A 57 -28.38 -15.70 -11.59
C GLN A 57 -28.03 -14.20 -11.51
N GLN A 58 -28.64 -13.43 -10.62
CA GLN A 58 -28.34 -12.00 -10.50
C GLN A 58 -26.90 -11.74 -10.02
N LEU A 59 -26.34 -12.55 -9.12
CA LEU A 59 -24.94 -12.43 -8.74
C LEU A 59 -23.97 -12.66 -9.92
N GLN A 60 -24.35 -13.47 -10.91
CA GLN A 60 -23.57 -13.62 -12.14
C GLN A 60 -23.68 -12.37 -13.01
N VAL A 61 -24.87 -11.78 -13.12
CA VAL A 61 -25.07 -10.51 -13.85
C VAL A 61 -24.26 -9.39 -13.19
N LEU A 62 -24.36 -9.22 -11.86
CA LEU A 62 -23.58 -8.22 -11.12
C LEU A 62 -22.07 -8.42 -11.23
N ARG A 63 -21.61 -9.67 -11.39
CA ARG A 63 -20.21 -9.96 -11.70
C ARG A 63 -19.83 -9.47 -13.08
N ASP A 64 -20.64 -9.80 -14.09
CA ASP A 64 -20.38 -9.44 -15.47
C ASP A 64 -20.42 -7.91 -15.66
N ASP A 65 -21.25 -7.21 -14.86
CA ASP A 65 -21.35 -5.75 -14.79
C ASP A 65 -20.23 -5.10 -13.94
N GLY A 66 -19.33 -5.88 -13.33
CA GLY A 66 -18.18 -5.39 -12.57
C GLY A 66 -18.42 -5.01 -11.10
N HIS A 67 -19.64 -5.18 -10.59
CA HIS A 67 -19.99 -4.94 -9.18
C HIS A 67 -19.49 -6.06 -8.25
N LEU A 68 -19.26 -7.27 -8.78
CA LEU A 68 -18.73 -8.39 -8.02
C LEU A 68 -17.52 -9.01 -8.73
N THR A 69 -16.61 -9.58 -7.93
CA THR A 69 -15.53 -10.44 -8.44
C THR A 69 -15.64 -11.83 -7.85
N PHE A 70 -15.40 -12.83 -8.68
CA PHE A 70 -15.40 -14.23 -8.27
C PHE A 70 -14.03 -14.60 -7.73
N VAL A 71 -13.99 -15.09 -6.49
CA VAL A 71 -12.74 -15.42 -5.81
C VAL A 71 -12.36 -16.88 -6.06
N ASP A 72 -13.32 -17.80 -6.05
CA ASP A 72 -13.08 -19.23 -6.25
C ASP A 72 -14.26 -19.97 -6.87
N ASN A 73 -14.01 -21.15 -7.47
CA ASN A 73 -15.03 -22.05 -8.03
C ASN A 73 -16.05 -22.61 -7.02
N ARG A 74 -16.06 -22.13 -5.77
CA ARG A 74 -16.91 -22.61 -4.67
C ARG A 74 -18.03 -21.61 -4.32
N GLY A 75 -18.20 -20.55 -5.10
CA GLY A 75 -19.27 -19.57 -4.91
C GLY A 75 -18.91 -18.47 -3.92
N THR A 76 -17.65 -18.06 -3.89
CA THR A 76 -17.17 -16.93 -3.09
C THR A 76 -17.09 -15.66 -3.96
N TYR A 77 -17.67 -14.58 -3.47
CA TYR A 77 -17.79 -13.29 -4.16
C TYR A 77 -17.15 -12.18 -3.34
N THR A 78 -16.60 -11.17 -4.01
CA THR A 78 -16.17 -9.91 -3.37
C THR A 78 -16.85 -8.73 -4.04
N LEU A 79 -17.50 -7.88 -3.23
CA LEU A 79 -18.13 -6.63 -3.66
C LEU A 79 -17.07 -5.61 -4.10
N ARG A 80 -17.25 -5.04 -5.30
CA ARG A 80 -16.38 -4.05 -5.95
C ARG A 80 -17.18 -2.80 -6.36
N GLY A 81 -16.50 -1.68 -6.59
CA GLY A 81 -17.11 -0.47 -7.14
C GLY A 81 -17.92 0.40 -6.17
N HIS A 82 -17.91 0.11 -4.87
CA HIS A 82 -18.37 1.01 -3.82
C HIS A 82 -17.17 1.57 -3.06
N ASP A 83 -16.86 2.85 -3.28
CA ASP A 83 -15.68 3.50 -2.69
C ASP A 83 -15.76 3.59 -1.15
N ILE A 84 -16.96 3.63 -0.54
CA ILE A 84 -17.18 3.71 0.92
C ILE A 84 -18.50 3.00 1.29
N LEU A 85 -18.49 2.18 2.35
CA LEU A 85 -19.70 1.51 2.90
C LEU A 85 -20.34 2.37 4.01
N SER A 86 -21.65 2.29 4.19
CA SER A 86 -22.43 3.22 5.03
C SER A 86 -22.08 3.17 6.53
N GLY A 87 -21.48 2.07 6.99
CA GLY A 87 -20.98 1.89 8.36
C GLY A 87 -19.55 2.38 8.61
N GLU A 88 -18.85 2.94 7.62
CA GLU A 88 -17.44 3.35 7.71
C GLU A 88 -17.24 4.88 7.84
N LEU A 89 -18.27 5.64 8.24
CA LEU A 89 -18.13 7.08 8.51
C LEU A 89 -18.19 7.37 10.02
N PRO A 90 -17.06 7.77 10.66
CA PRO A 90 -17.14 8.38 11.97
C PRO A 90 -17.87 9.73 11.86
N ASP A 91 -18.68 10.08 12.87
CA ASP A 91 -19.44 11.33 12.93
C ASP A 91 -18.56 12.52 12.54
N GLU A 92 -18.85 13.08 11.37
CA GLU A 92 -18.08 14.15 10.74
C GLU A 92 -18.03 15.38 11.67
N SER A 93 -19.07 15.60 12.46
CA SER A 93 -19.16 16.69 13.43
C SER A 93 -18.21 16.47 14.60
N ALA A 94 -18.16 15.25 15.15
CA ALA A 94 -17.25 14.88 16.23
C ALA A 94 -15.79 14.88 15.77
N LEU A 95 -15.51 14.47 14.52
CA LEU A 95 -14.17 14.52 13.95
C LEU A 95 -13.73 15.96 13.67
N ILE A 96 -14.60 16.81 13.12
CA ILE A 96 -14.32 18.24 12.92
C ILE A 96 -14.12 18.94 14.27
N GLU A 97 -14.91 18.60 15.29
CA GLU A 97 -14.77 19.15 16.63
C GLU A 97 -13.50 18.64 17.32
N HIS A 98 -13.10 17.38 17.13
CA HIS A 98 -11.83 16.83 17.62
C HIS A 98 -10.61 17.47 16.93
N ILE A 99 -10.65 17.65 15.61
CA ILE A 99 -9.60 18.34 14.84
C ILE A 99 -9.50 19.82 15.23
N LYS A 100 -10.60 20.47 15.60
CA LYS A 100 -10.61 21.87 16.05
C LYS A 100 -10.24 22.05 17.52
N SER A 101 -10.56 21.08 18.39
CA SER A 101 -10.35 21.15 19.83
C SER A 101 -8.99 20.60 20.29
N ALA A 102 -8.37 19.73 19.49
CA ALA A 102 -6.99 19.33 19.69
C ALA A 102 -6.08 20.28 18.89
N PRO A 103 -5.31 21.19 19.52
CA PRO A 103 -4.15 21.73 18.82
C PRO A 103 -3.32 20.53 18.33
N PRO A 104 -2.78 20.55 17.10
CA PRO A 104 -2.00 19.43 16.60
C PRO A 104 -0.90 19.15 17.61
N ASP A 105 -0.82 17.90 18.07
CA ASP A 105 0.30 17.44 18.89
C ASP A 105 1.56 17.73 18.09
N LYS A 106 2.30 18.75 18.53
CA LYS A 106 3.66 18.97 18.07
C LYS A 106 4.48 17.83 18.64
N ARG A 107 4.63 16.77 17.86
CA ARG A 107 5.68 15.79 18.08
C ARG A 107 6.97 16.40 17.58
N GLU A 108 7.80 16.86 18.50
CA GLU A 108 9.22 17.09 18.21
C GLU A 108 9.85 15.71 17.99
N TYR A 109 10.09 15.38 16.73
CA TYR A 109 11.06 14.34 16.43
C TYR A 109 12.42 14.92 16.78
N LEU A 110 13.06 14.41 17.83
CA LEU A 110 14.51 14.54 17.96
C LEU A 110 15.11 13.60 16.91
N VAL A 111 15.07 14.05 15.66
CA VAL A 111 15.91 13.46 14.63
C VAL A 111 17.31 13.90 15.04
N GLU A 112 18.10 12.98 15.60
CA GLU A 112 19.55 13.09 15.53
C GLU A 112 19.95 12.93 14.06
N THR A 113 19.54 13.90 13.25
CA THR A 113 20.17 14.17 11.98
C THR A 113 21.53 14.67 12.38
N TYR A 114 22.51 13.76 12.36
CA TYR A 114 23.85 14.17 12.01
C TYR A 114 23.69 15.08 10.81
N VAL A 115 24.00 16.37 11.00
CA VAL A 115 24.06 17.33 9.91
C VAL A 115 25.16 16.79 9.02
N ARG A 116 24.78 15.94 8.07
CA ARG A 116 25.71 15.44 7.06
C ARG A 116 26.25 16.71 6.42
N ASP A 117 27.55 16.93 6.53
CA ASP A 117 28.16 18.05 5.86
C ASP A 117 27.75 17.95 4.39
N VAL A 118 27.02 18.95 3.91
CA VAL A 118 26.53 19.00 2.54
C VAL A 118 27.73 18.93 1.57
N GLY A 119 28.91 19.38 2.04
CA GLY A 119 30.20 19.24 1.39
C GLY A 119 30.60 17.77 1.18
N TRP A 120 30.47 16.91 2.19
CA TRP A 120 30.83 15.48 2.05
C TRP A 120 29.94 14.75 1.05
N ALA A 121 28.62 15.00 1.10
CA ALA A 121 27.70 14.39 0.15
C ALA A 121 27.93 14.85 -1.28
N LYS A 122 28.29 16.13 -1.47
CA LYS A 122 28.68 16.67 -2.78
C LYS A 122 30.00 16.07 -3.26
N LEU A 123 31.02 16.06 -2.41
CA LEU A 123 32.33 15.49 -2.71
C LEU A 123 32.24 14.00 -3.05
N ALA A 124 31.39 13.23 -2.34
CA ALA A 124 31.15 11.82 -2.65
C ALA A 124 30.57 11.63 -4.06
N LYS A 125 29.63 12.48 -4.48
CA LYS A 125 29.07 12.44 -5.84
C LYS A 125 30.08 12.90 -6.91
N GLU A 126 30.97 13.83 -6.57
CA GLU A 126 32.05 14.28 -7.45
C GLU A 126 33.12 13.18 -7.60
N LYS A 127 33.51 12.51 -6.51
CA LYS A 127 34.52 11.45 -6.49
C LYS A 127 34.03 10.15 -7.12
N TYR A 128 32.84 9.68 -6.73
CA TYR A 128 32.31 8.36 -7.12
C TYR A 128 31.29 8.42 -8.26
N GLY A 129 30.88 9.63 -8.67
CA GLY A 129 29.92 9.84 -9.75
C GLY A 129 28.48 9.57 -9.35
N HIS A 130 27.67 9.24 -10.36
CA HIS A 130 26.21 9.07 -10.23
C HIS A 130 25.74 7.65 -10.61
N ALA A 131 26.68 6.70 -10.72
CA ALA A 131 26.40 5.28 -10.86
C ALA A 131 26.50 4.62 -9.48
N CYS A 132 25.68 3.60 -9.25
CA CYS A 132 25.73 2.85 -8.00
C CYS A 132 27.05 2.08 -7.90
N MET A 133 27.71 2.15 -6.74
CA MET A 133 29.00 1.46 -6.52
C MET A 133 28.87 -0.06 -6.45
N MET A 134 27.69 -0.60 -6.11
CA MET A 134 27.47 -2.04 -6.14
C MET A 134 27.69 -2.62 -7.54
N ASP A 135 28.45 -3.71 -7.62
CA ASP A 135 28.79 -4.36 -8.88
C ASP A 135 27.54 -4.77 -9.67
N SER A 136 27.64 -4.68 -11.00
CA SER A 136 26.56 -5.01 -11.94
C SER A 136 25.22 -4.29 -11.69
N CYS A 137 25.24 -3.09 -11.08
CA CYS A 137 24.03 -2.30 -10.83
C CYS A 137 23.73 -1.27 -11.93
N GLY A 138 22.59 -1.43 -12.61
CA GLY A 138 22.06 -0.48 -13.60
C GLY A 138 20.92 0.43 -13.10
N ASN A 139 20.56 0.35 -11.81
CA ASN A 139 19.39 1.05 -11.28
C ASN A 139 19.64 2.55 -11.17
N THR A 140 19.00 3.33 -12.03
CA THR A 140 19.03 4.80 -11.99
C THR A 140 17.87 5.41 -12.77
N PHE A 141 17.66 6.71 -12.62
CA PHE A 141 16.76 7.51 -13.45
C PHE A 141 17.29 8.94 -13.53
N ARG A 142 16.83 9.72 -14.52
CA ARG A 142 17.21 11.13 -14.67
C ARG A 142 16.29 12.03 -13.84
N LYS A 143 16.89 13.01 -13.18
CA LYS A 143 16.20 14.14 -12.56
C LYS A 143 15.88 15.19 -13.61
N ASN A 144 15.01 16.15 -13.25
CA ASN A 144 14.64 17.28 -14.11
C ASN A 144 15.84 18.15 -14.52
N ASP A 145 16.90 18.17 -13.71
CA ASP A 145 18.16 18.87 -13.99
C ASP A 145 19.08 18.11 -14.96
N GLY A 146 18.65 16.94 -15.47
CA GLY A 146 19.39 16.10 -16.39
C GLY A 146 20.41 15.15 -15.74
N SER A 147 20.70 15.31 -14.45
CA SER A 147 21.63 14.42 -13.73
C SER A 147 20.95 13.11 -13.29
N TYR A 148 21.74 12.06 -13.09
CA TYR A 148 21.24 10.77 -12.60
C TYR A 148 20.99 10.79 -11.09
N TYR A 149 19.94 10.10 -10.66
CA TYR A 149 19.60 9.98 -9.24
C TYR A 149 20.57 9.05 -8.51
N ILE A 150 21.12 9.52 -7.40
CA ILE A 150 22.01 8.75 -6.53
C ILE A 150 21.96 9.28 -5.09
N GLU A 151 22.06 8.38 -4.12
CA GLU A 151 22.01 8.66 -2.68
C GLU A 151 23.38 8.39 -2.04
N VAL A 152 23.78 9.23 -1.08
CA VAL A 152 25.03 9.04 -0.33
C VAL A 152 24.75 8.31 0.98
N HIS A 153 25.57 7.31 1.27
CA HIS A 153 25.43 6.42 2.42
C HIS A 153 26.78 6.17 3.11
N HIS A 154 26.81 6.25 4.45
CA HIS A 154 27.96 5.85 5.23
C HIS A 154 28.11 4.32 5.24
N ILE A 155 29.23 3.79 4.76
CA ILE A 155 29.49 2.35 4.65
C ILE A 155 29.52 1.70 6.04
N VAL A 156 30.19 2.33 6.99
CA VAL A 156 30.05 2.07 8.43
C VAL A 156 29.15 3.16 9.02
N PRO A 157 27.97 2.81 9.58
CA PRO A 157 27.07 3.81 10.14
C PRO A 157 27.70 4.62 11.28
N LEU A 158 27.40 5.90 11.36
CA LEU A 158 27.91 6.81 12.40
C LEU A 158 27.62 6.29 13.83
N TYR A 159 26.41 5.78 14.08
CA TYR A 159 26.04 5.20 15.39
C TYR A 159 26.83 3.93 15.77
N LYS A 160 27.57 3.35 14.82
CA LYS A 160 28.50 2.23 15.03
C LYS A 160 29.97 2.70 14.99
N ASN A 161 30.22 3.95 15.35
CA ASN A 161 31.54 4.59 15.30
C ASN A 161 32.14 4.68 13.88
N GLY A 162 31.30 4.77 12.86
CA GLY A 162 31.76 5.11 11.51
C GLY A 162 32.22 6.57 11.43
N GLU A 163 33.27 6.84 10.67
CA GLU A 163 33.80 8.19 10.48
C GLU A 163 32.94 9.00 9.48
N ASP A 164 32.76 10.29 9.71
CA ASP A 164 32.13 11.18 8.73
C ASP A 164 33.19 11.72 7.75
N ALA A 165 33.68 10.84 6.88
CA ALA A 165 34.78 11.12 5.96
C ALA A 165 34.60 10.41 4.62
N ILE A 166 35.23 10.94 3.56
CA ILE A 166 35.04 10.46 2.18
C ILE A 166 35.27 8.96 1.99
N TRP A 167 36.25 8.36 2.68
CA TRP A 167 36.55 6.92 2.60
C TRP A 167 35.49 6.03 3.26
N ASN A 168 34.63 6.59 4.11
CA ASN A 168 33.50 5.89 4.71
C ASN A 168 32.17 6.22 3.98
N LEU A 169 32.21 6.89 2.83
CA LEU A 169 31.02 7.21 2.04
C LEU A 169 30.92 6.33 0.80
N SER A 170 29.69 6.04 0.41
CA SER A 170 29.33 5.35 -0.81
C SER A 170 28.20 6.07 -1.54
N VAL A 171 28.15 5.91 -2.85
CA VAL A 171 27.05 6.37 -3.69
C VAL A 171 26.23 5.16 -4.17
N LEU A 172 24.94 5.13 -3.81
CA LEU A 172 24.05 4.00 -4.01
C LEU A 172 22.76 4.43 -4.71
N CYS A 173 22.18 3.54 -5.51
CA CYS A 173 20.80 3.72 -5.98
C CYS A 173 19.82 3.55 -4.80
N ALA A 174 18.59 4.05 -4.96
CA ALA A 174 17.57 3.97 -3.91
C ALA A 174 17.35 2.53 -3.40
N HIS A 175 17.40 1.54 -4.30
CA HIS A 175 17.24 0.13 -3.93
C HIS A 175 18.36 -0.36 -3.01
N HIS A 176 19.63 -0.21 -3.43
CA HIS A 176 20.78 -0.65 -2.63
C HIS A 176 20.95 0.18 -1.36
N HIS A 177 20.58 1.46 -1.37
CA HIS A 177 20.58 2.27 -0.16
C HIS A 177 19.58 1.73 0.88
N LYS A 178 18.37 1.35 0.47
CA LYS A 178 17.40 0.71 1.37
C LYS A 178 17.85 -0.68 1.80
N MET A 179 18.48 -1.47 0.92
CA MET A 179 19.06 -2.76 1.31
C MET A 179 20.13 -2.60 2.40
N ALA A 180 21.00 -1.60 2.29
CA ALA A 180 22.02 -1.33 3.30
C ALA A 180 21.43 -1.01 4.69
N HIS A 181 20.23 -0.41 4.74
CA HIS A 181 19.51 -0.15 5.99
C HIS A 181 18.70 -1.35 6.51
N TYR A 182 17.99 -2.05 5.62
CA TYR A 182 16.87 -2.91 6.01
C TYR A 182 16.98 -4.38 5.59
N ALA A 183 17.94 -4.74 4.72
CA ALA A 183 18.11 -6.15 4.34
C ALA A 183 18.53 -7.00 5.55
N ASP A 184 18.47 -8.33 5.39
CA ASP A 184 18.96 -9.24 6.41
C ASP A 184 20.45 -9.00 6.72
N ASN A 185 20.90 -9.46 7.89
CA ASN A 185 22.24 -9.16 8.37
C ASN A 185 23.35 -9.69 7.46
N ARG A 186 23.16 -10.85 6.81
CA ARG A 186 24.15 -11.45 5.91
C ARG A 186 24.30 -10.58 4.67
N THR A 187 23.19 -10.14 4.08
CA THR A 187 23.19 -9.26 2.91
C THR A 187 23.86 -7.92 3.23
N ARG A 188 23.53 -7.29 4.36
CA ARG A 188 24.14 -6.01 4.77
C ARG A 188 25.65 -6.12 4.98
N LEU A 189 26.13 -7.18 5.64
CA LEU A 189 27.56 -7.40 5.86
C LEU A 189 28.32 -7.64 4.55
N ARG A 190 27.73 -8.38 3.61
CA ARG A 190 28.30 -8.58 2.27
C ARG A 190 28.44 -7.25 1.54
N MET A 191 27.35 -6.47 1.48
CA MET A 191 27.36 -5.15 0.82
C MET A 191 28.39 -4.23 1.45
N GLN A 192 28.45 -4.16 2.78
CA GLN A 192 29.45 -3.36 3.49
C GLN A 192 30.88 -3.75 3.10
N SER A 193 31.20 -5.05 3.07
CA SER A 193 32.54 -5.53 2.69
C SER A 193 32.88 -5.21 1.23
N GLU A 194 31.92 -5.32 0.32
CA GLU A 194 32.12 -4.95 -1.09
C GLU A 194 32.37 -3.44 -1.23
N LEU A 195 31.59 -2.60 -0.54
CA LEU A 195 31.75 -1.15 -0.59
C LEU A 195 33.08 -0.67 0.01
N LEU A 196 33.55 -1.29 1.11
CA LEU A 196 34.85 -0.98 1.70
C LEU A 196 35.99 -1.25 0.70
N LYS A 197 35.97 -2.41 0.04
CA LYS A 197 36.97 -2.75 -0.99
C LYS A 197 36.98 -1.74 -2.13
N ILE A 198 35.80 -1.32 -2.59
CA ILE A 198 35.71 -0.33 -3.67
C ILE A 198 36.24 1.03 -3.20
N ALA A 199 35.88 1.47 -1.99
CA ALA A 199 36.34 2.75 -1.44
C ALA A 199 37.86 2.81 -1.24
N GLU A 200 38.48 1.69 -0.85
CA GLU A 200 39.93 1.52 -0.76
C GLU A 200 40.59 1.67 -2.14
N THR A 201 40.12 0.95 -3.16
CA THR A 201 40.68 1.02 -4.52
C THR A 201 40.50 2.38 -5.21
N ALA A 202 39.48 3.15 -4.84
CA ALA A 202 39.22 4.48 -5.39
C ALA A 202 39.98 5.61 -4.67
N SER A 203 40.88 5.27 -3.74
CA SER A 203 41.69 6.23 -2.98
C SER A 203 43.18 6.23 -3.38
N GLU A 204 43.56 5.40 -4.35
CA GLU A 204 44.82 5.43 -5.10
C GLU A 204 44.69 6.26 -6.38
#